data_AF-T5KV75-F1
#
_entry.id   AF-T5KV75-F1
#
_cell.length_a   1.000
_cell.length_b   1.000
_cell.length_c   1.000
_cell.angle_alpha   90.00
_cell.angle_beta   90.00
_cell.angle_gamma   90.00
#
_symmetry.space_group_name_H-M   'P 1'
#
loop_
_entity.id
_entity.type
_entity.pdbx_description
1 polymer ?
#
loop_
_entity_poly.entity_id
_entity_poly.type
_entity_poly.pdbx_seq_one_letter_code
_entity_poly.pdbx_strand_id
1 'polypeptide(L)' 'MSNPIIPPVPPLPHDDDPTDPTGVPTREVDGERVLDPDVDDALVDSAEADRVAAGADEHDDGPDI' A
#
# COMPACT_ATOMS: atom_id res chain seq x y z
N MET A 1 -6.35 16.75 43.63
CA MET A 1 -7.09 16.77 42.35
C MET A 1 -6.74 15.47 41.63
N SER A 2 -7.73 14.69 41.20
CA SER A 2 -7.52 13.39 40.54
C SER A 2 -7.44 13.60 39.03
N ASN A 3 -6.34 13.22 38.40
CA ASN A 3 -6.22 13.25 36.94
C ASN A 3 -6.81 11.97 36.36
N PRO A 4 -7.66 12.04 35.33
CA PRO A 4 -8.13 10.85 34.63
C PRO A 4 -6.94 10.23 33.88
N ILE A 5 -6.66 8.95 34.15
CA ILE A 5 -5.69 8.16 33.38
C ILE A 5 -6.42 7.72 32.11
N ILE A 6 -6.16 8.41 31.00
CA ILE A 6 -6.63 7.99 29.68
C ILE A 6 -5.60 6.97 29.18
N PRO A 7 -5.97 5.69 28.98
CA PRO A 7 -5.07 4.74 28.35
C PRO A 7 -4.76 5.21 26.91
N PRO A 8 -3.50 5.13 26.47
CA PRO A 8 -3.14 5.54 25.12
C PRO A 8 -3.93 4.69 24.12
N VAL A 9 -4.60 5.37 23.18
CA VAL A 9 -5.28 4.71 22.06
C VAL A 9 -4.20 4.00 21.24
N PRO A 10 -4.28 2.67 21.04
CA PRO A 10 -3.42 1.99 20.08
C PRO A 10 -3.64 2.62 18.71
N PRO A 11 -2.60 2.98 17.96
CA PRO A 11 -2.79 3.40 16.58
C PRO A 11 -3.53 2.30 15.83
N LEU A 12 -4.60 2.68 15.14
CA LEU A 12 -5.27 1.80 14.19
C LEU A 12 -4.24 1.42 13.10
N PRO A 13 -4.29 0.19 12.56
CA PRO A 13 -3.58 -0.10 11.31
C PRO A 13 -4.08 0.93 10.29
N HIS A 14 -3.16 1.76 9.79
CA HIS A 14 -3.49 2.66 8.70
C HIS A 14 -3.76 1.79 7.48
N ASP A 15 -4.85 2.13 6.79
CA ASP A 15 -5.37 1.46 5.62
C ASP A 15 -4.25 0.92 4.72
N ASP A 16 -4.11 -0.41 4.64
CA ASP A 16 -3.68 -1.02 3.39
C ASP A 16 -4.66 -0.48 2.36
N ASP A 17 -4.22 0.41 1.48
CA ASP A 17 -5.07 0.90 0.39
C ASP A 17 -5.57 -0.33 -0.38
N PRO A 18 -6.85 -0.73 -0.24
CA PRO A 18 -7.35 -1.92 -0.90
C PRO A 18 -7.54 -1.68 -2.41
N THR A 19 -7.18 -0.49 -2.90
CA THR A 19 -7.29 -0.10 -4.31
C THR A 19 -5.99 -0.24 -5.10
N ASP A 20 -4.89 -0.67 -4.48
CA ASP A 20 -3.73 -1.15 -5.24
C ASP A 20 -3.98 -2.61 -5.68
N PRO A 21 -4.27 -2.88 -6.97
CA PRO A 21 -4.55 -4.23 -7.46
C PRO A 21 -3.36 -5.19 -7.31
N THR A 22 -2.17 -4.67 -7.01
CA THR A 22 -0.93 -5.43 -6.92
C THR A 22 -0.69 -6.03 -5.53
N GLY A 23 -1.37 -5.51 -4.50
CA GLY A 23 -1.14 -5.93 -3.11
C GLY A 23 0.28 -5.64 -2.59
N VAL A 24 1.07 -4.83 -3.30
CA VAL A 24 2.44 -4.47 -2.92
C VAL A 24 2.40 -3.24 -2.01
N PRO A 25 2.88 -3.32 -0.76
CA PRO A 25 2.87 -2.18 0.15
C PRO A 25 3.81 -1.07 -0.34
N THR A 26 3.26 0.08 -0.69
CA THR A 26 3.99 1.26 -1.19
C THR A 26 3.56 2.51 -0.44
N ARG A 27 4.42 3.54 -0.45
CA ARG A 27 4.14 4.85 0.16
C ARG A 27 4.51 6.00 -0.77
N GLU A 28 3.79 7.10 -0.63
CA GLU A 28 4.06 8.35 -1.35
C GLU A 28 5.15 9.17 -0.63
N VAL A 29 6.26 9.46 -1.31
CA VAL A 29 7.34 10.32 -0.81
C VAL A 29 7.61 11.38 -1.87
N ASP A 30 7.43 12.65 -1.52
CA ASP A 30 7.60 13.80 -2.43
C ASP A 30 6.77 13.71 -3.73
N GLY A 31 5.64 12.99 -3.69
CA GLY A 31 4.75 12.78 -4.85
C GLY A 31 5.22 11.66 -5.80
N GLU A 32 6.17 10.84 -5.37
CA GLU A 32 6.61 9.62 -6.04
C GLU A 32 6.20 8.39 -5.22
N ARG A 33 5.75 7.33 -5.90
CA ARG A 33 5.37 6.07 -5.25
C ARG A 33 6.62 5.21 -5.07
N VAL A 34 6.99 4.96 -3.81
CA VAL A 34 8.18 4.19 -3.45
C VAL A 34 7.83 2.98 -2.59
N LEU A 35 8.67 1.94 -2.62
CA LEU A 35 8.52 0.78 -1.73
C LEU A 35 8.64 1.23 -0.26
N ASP A 36 7.75 0.72 0.59
CA ASP A 36 7.81 1.02 2.02
C ASP A 36 9.00 0.29 2.67
N PRO A 37 10.00 1.00 3.22
CA PRO A 37 11.14 0.36 3.88
C PRO A 37 10.78 -0.41 5.16
N ASP A 38 9.58 -0.18 5.73
CA ASP A 38 9.09 -0.92 6.90
C ASP A 38 8.43 -2.26 6.50
N VAL A 39 8.29 -2.56 5.20
CA VAL A 39 7.72 -3.83 4.70
C VAL A 39 8.73 -4.98 4.80
N ASP A 40 8.23 -6.18 5.05
CA ASP A 40 9.04 -7.39 5.01
C ASP A 40 9.17 -7.90 3.57
N ASP A 41 10.37 -7.80 3.00
CA ASP A 41 10.72 -8.27 1.65
C ASP A 41 10.34 -9.75 1.42
N ALA A 42 10.33 -10.59 2.47
CA ALA A 42 9.99 -11.99 2.33
C ALA A 42 8.49 -12.23 2.06
N LEU A 43 7.64 -11.24 2.32
CA LEU A 43 6.20 -11.29 2.10
C LEU A 43 5.78 -10.68 0.76
N VAL A 44 6.70 -10.06 0.03
CA VAL A 44 6.43 -9.45 -1.29
C VAL A 44 6.51 -10.50 -2.40
N ASP A 45 5.47 -10.63 -3.22
CA ASP A 45 5.49 -11.48 -4.41
C ASP A 45 6.18 -10.76 -5.58
N SER A 46 7.49 -10.95 -5.71
CA SER A 46 8.28 -10.34 -6.79
C SER A 46 7.86 -10.80 -8.18
N ALA A 47 7.34 -12.03 -8.31
CA ALA A 47 6.90 -12.53 -9.60
C ALA A 47 5.65 -11.79 -10.09
N GLU A 48 4.73 -11.48 -9.17
CA GLU A 48 3.58 -10.64 -9.47
C GLU A 48 3.98 -9.19 -9.72
N ALA A 49 4.92 -8.65 -8.95
CA ALA A 49 5.43 -7.29 -9.17
C ALA A 49 6.08 -7.12 -10.55
N ASP A 50 6.93 -8.06 -10.98
CA ASP A 50 7.53 -8.05 -12.32
C ASP A 50 6.47 -8.11 -13.44
N ARG A 51 5.37 -8.84 -13.20
CA ARG A 51 4.26 -8.92 -14.14
C ARG A 51 3.57 -7.57 -14.31
N VAL A 52 3.30 -6.87 -13.21
CA VAL A 52 2.69 -5.53 -13.22
C VAL A 52 3.63 -4.53 -13.89
N ALA A 53 4.91 -4.54 -13.51
CA ALA A 53 5.93 -3.65 -14.08
C ALA A 53 6.13 -3.84 -15.59
N ALA A 54 5.88 -5.06 -16.10
CA ALA A 54 5.91 -5.36 -17.52
C ALA A 54 4.69 -4.81 -18.31
N GLY A 55 3.79 -4.06 -17.67
CA GLY A 55 2.61 -3.45 -18.30
C GLY A 55 1.44 -4.43 -18.48
N ALA A 56 1.40 -5.54 -17.72
CA ALA A 56 0.31 -6.50 -17.81
C ALA A 56 -1.03 -5.98 -17.24
N ASP A 57 -1.01 -4.85 -16.52
CA ASP A 57 -2.19 -4.19 -15.92
C ASP A 57 -2.81 -3.12 -16.83
N GLU A 58 -2.30 -2.92 -18.05
CA GLU A 58 -2.83 -1.97 -19.04
C GLU A 58 -4.13 -2.46 -19.73
N HIS A 59 -5.01 -3.20 -19.03
CA HIS A 59 -6.40 -3.32 -19.47
C HIS A 59 -7.13 -1.99 -19.19
N ASP A 60 -6.79 -1.01 -20.02
CA ASP A 60 -7.53 0.21 -20.28
C ASP A 60 -8.92 -0.17 -20.80
N ASP A 61 -9.86 -0.43 -19.88
CA ASP A 61 -11.30 -0.42 -20.15
C ASP A 61 -11.74 1.03 -20.44
N GLY A 62 -11.25 1.58 -21.55
CA GLY A 62 -11.82 2.75 -22.18
C GLY A 62 -13.15 2.34 -22.84
N PRO A 63 -14.28 3.03 -22.58
CA PRO A 63 -15.52 2.72 -23.25
C PRO A 63 -15.36 2.94 -24.76
N ASP A 64 -15.50 1.86 -25.51
CA ASP A 64 -15.63 1.86 -26.97
C ASP A 64 -16.83 2.75 -27.35
N ILE A 65 -16.52 3.75 -28.18
CA ILE A 65 -17.31 4.78 -28.89
C ILE A 65 -18.85 4.66 -28.85
#